data_AF-A0A7X9P7S7-F1
#
_entry.id   AF-A0A7X9P7S7-F1
#
_cell.length_a   1.000
_cell.length_b   1.000
_cell.length_c   1.000
_cell.angle_alpha   90.00
_cell.angle_beta   90.00
_cell.angle_gamma   90.00
#
_symmetry.space_group_name_H-M   'P 1'
#
loop_
_entity.id
_entity.type
_entity.pdbx_description
1 polymer ?
#
loop_
_entity_poly.entity_id
_entity_poly.type
_entity_poly.pdbx_seq_one_letter_code
_entity_poly.pdbx_strand_id
1 'polypeptide(L)'
;MTAWLRRLSLLLAALLLAGFAACVADDAPPGDEPQDDFPLSDPDVLRAGAPSNDDLPSEGKADEILPASFDLLATQSPVRNQASRGVCSIFATIALMEHLYLVEGTLPNPDFSEQFLQWSTKVEAREFVNSGGSSAQVNINTLNRFGGVFETEWPYEPTPWTAANHPDCGKEEAERPVICHTNGDPPASALAAPRWRIPRGRWINSRPDSIKSHLYNARTAVQVGGDFYYQAWGHGGSRIPRYTGYRDYGYVVTPNEADIASSNEHRAGHSFLLVGWDDNLEVQAIAPDGTLAVDAAGHPVMQRGFFLFKNSWGTGWASRNPKGAGYGWISYDYVSRYLSAYVSDKPQLSLSEVCNDGRDNDYNGRTDCADPACSTDRACIDPLGSYTNNTPVPIPDNDPAGATSTITVAEGGVISSLRVEVDITHTYRGDLVVRLSRGATSVTLHDREGAGADDLKQVWDLDAFDGQDAAGTWTLQVIDAGRADTGTLHRWSLTITRCAGADCGSTPTTLSGSDSTPTAIPDGDPTGVSSDIPITGAGNVAAVRVTVDITHPFIADLVISIAKDGGTPVELLREEYAEGTSLVRTFPVDAFNGQPAAGTWTLHVSDVAGGDVGTLNAWSIEIVTG
;
A
#
# COMPACT_ATOMS: atom_id res chain seq x y z
N MET A 1 65.45 57.06 -18.88
CA MET A 1 64.82 56.25 -17.81
C MET A 1 64.92 54.78 -18.23
N THR A 2 66.12 54.19 -18.36
CA THR A 2 66.89 53.40 -17.34
C THR A 2 66.05 52.31 -16.65
N ALA A 3 66.36 51.00 -16.67
CA ALA A 3 67.42 50.18 -17.28
C ALA A 3 66.98 48.67 -17.19
N TRP A 4 67.20 47.81 -18.21
CA TRP A 4 68.22 46.70 -18.25
C TRP A 4 68.02 45.52 -17.27
N LEU A 5 68.41 44.25 -17.49
CA LEU A 5 68.70 43.31 -18.59
C LEU A 5 69.08 41.96 -17.91
N ARG A 6 68.75 40.81 -18.52
CA ARG A 6 69.43 39.47 -18.45
C ARG A 6 69.48 38.69 -17.12
N ARG A 7 69.28 37.36 -17.18
CA ARG A 7 70.33 36.34 -17.43
C ARG A 7 69.82 34.88 -17.52
N LEU A 8 70.37 34.18 -18.53
CA LEU A 8 70.86 32.78 -18.65
C LEU A 8 69.97 31.60 -18.19
N SER A 9 69.60 30.64 -19.04
CA SER A 9 70.36 29.65 -19.84
C SER A 9 70.65 28.34 -19.09
N LEU A 10 70.09 27.23 -19.60
CA LEU A 10 70.60 25.84 -19.67
C LEU A 10 69.51 25.01 -20.40
N LEU A 11 69.54 24.77 -21.71
CA LEU A 11 70.33 23.76 -22.44
C LEU A 11 70.39 22.40 -21.74
N LEU A 12 69.60 21.42 -22.20
CA LEU A 12 70.14 20.31 -23.00
C LEU A 12 69.03 19.56 -23.76
N ALA A 13 69.27 19.33 -25.04
CA ALA A 13 68.59 18.38 -25.90
C ALA A 13 69.52 17.17 -26.12
N ALA A 14 68.99 15.96 -26.17
CA ALA A 14 69.52 14.82 -26.94
C ALA A 14 68.49 13.67 -26.87
N LEU A 15 67.78 13.35 -27.96
CA LEU A 15 68.14 12.40 -29.05
C LEU A 15 68.19 10.91 -28.64
N LEU A 16 67.14 10.20 -29.06
CA LEU A 16 67.07 8.85 -29.66
C LEU A 16 68.25 7.89 -29.44
N LEU A 17 67.95 6.71 -28.88
CA LEU A 17 68.45 5.42 -29.38
C LEU A 17 67.56 4.26 -28.91
N ALA A 18 67.13 3.47 -29.88
CA ALA A 18 66.36 2.25 -29.69
C ALA A 18 67.20 1.14 -29.05
N GLY A 19 66.57 0.34 -28.19
CA GLY A 19 67.10 -0.91 -27.67
C GLY A 19 65.95 -1.86 -27.32
N PHE A 20 65.79 -2.91 -28.13
CA PHE A 20 64.96 -4.07 -27.81
C PHE A 20 65.63 -4.87 -26.68
N ALA A 21 64.92 -5.13 -25.58
CA ALA A 21 65.04 -6.34 -24.76
C ALA A 21 63.92 -6.46 -23.71
N ALA A 22 63.04 -7.45 -23.93
CA ALA A 22 62.41 -8.33 -22.95
C ALA A 22 61.63 -7.77 -21.72
N CYS A 23 60.31 -7.95 -21.80
CA CYS A 23 59.42 -8.52 -20.78
C CYS A 23 59.58 -8.09 -19.31
N VAL A 24 58.74 -7.15 -18.87
CA VAL A 24 57.99 -7.26 -17.61
C VAL A 24 56.59 -6.71 -17.90
N ALA A 25 55.56 -7.49 -17.60
CA ALA A 25 54.17 -7.08 -17.68
C ALA A 25 53.89 -6.08 -16.56
N ASP A 26 53.63 -4.82 -16.93
CA ASP A 26 52.97 -3.88 -16.03
C ASP A 26 51.46 -4.06 -16.21
N ASP A 27 50.84 -4.78 -15.29
CA ASP A 27 49.40 -4.89 -15.08
C ASP A 27 48.83 -3.56 -14.57
N ALA A 28 48.91 -2.51 -15.38
CA ALA A 28 48.16 -1.28 -15.14
C ALA A 28 46.77 -1.44 -15.78
N PRO A 29 45.66 -1.33 -15.02
CA PRO A 29 44.32 -1.35 -15.60
C PRO A 29 44.18 -0.17 -16.58
N PRO A 30 43.44 -0.34 -17.70
CA PRO A 30 43.18 0.75 -18.63
C PRO A 30 42.43 1.89 -17.92
N GLY A 31 42.85 3.12 -18.24
CA GLY A 31 42.66 4.33 -17.43
C GLY A 31 41.22 4.81 -17.17
N ASP A 32 41.17 5.83 -16.29
CA ASP A 32 40.01 6.43 -15.63
C ASP A 32 38.85 6.83 -16.57
N GLU A 33 37.95 5.88 -16.81
CA GLU A 33 36.54 6.13 -17.11
C GLU A 33 35.83 6.63 -15.82
N PRO A 34 34.72 7.39 -15.92
CA PRO A 34 33.99 7.89 -14.75
C PRO A 34 33.72 6.77 -13.74
N GLN A 35 34.05 7.00 -12.48
CA GLN A 35 33.95 6.02 -11.38
C GLN A 35 32.47 5.61 -11.20
N ASP A 36 32.09 4.52 -11.86
CA ASP A 36 30.74 3.97 -11.96
C ASP A 36 30.59 2.79 -11.01
N ASP A 37 30.98 3.01 -9.75
CA ASP A 37 30.95 2.03 -8.67
C ASP A 37 29.69 2.23 -7.83
N PHE A 38 28.54 1.85 -8.39
CA PHE A 38 27.30 1.84 -7.63
C PHE A 38 27.34 0.70 -6.59
N PRO A 39 26.74 0.91 -5.41
CA PRO A 39 26.76 -0.10 -4.37
C PRO A 39 25.88 -1.30 -4.76
N LEU A 40 26.44 -2.49 -4.57
CA LEU A 40 25.80 -3.77 -4.78
C LEU A 40 25.59 -4.47 -3.43
N SER A 41 24.78 -5.53 -3.42
CA SER A 41 24.53 -6.36 -2.24
C SER A 41 25.16 -7.75 -2.43
N ASP A 42 25.16 -8.56 -1.37
CA ASP A 42 25.52 -9.98 -1.48
C ASP A 42 24.40 -10.74 -2.25
N PRO A 43 24.72 -11.47 -3.34
CA PRO A 43 23.70 -12.18 -4.12
C PRO A 43 23.03 -13.32 -3.33
N ASP A 44 23.70 -13.92 -2.35
CA ASP A 44 23.13 -14.99 -1.54
C ASP A 44 22.05 -14.45 -0.60
N VAL A 45 22.23 -13.22 -0.12
CA VAL A 45 21.19 -12.47 0.62
C VAL A 45 19.98 -12.21 -0.27
N LEU A 46 20.18 -11.80 -1.53
CA LEU A 46 19.06 -11.52 -2.46
C LEU A 46 18.25 -12.78 -2.82
N ARG A 47 18.92 -13.93 -2.94
CA ARG A 47 18.31 -15.20 -3.32
C ARG A 47 17.85 -16.05 -2.12
N ALA A 48 18.04 -15.57 -0.88
CA ALA A 48 17.63 -16.29 0.31
C ALA A 48 16.14 -16.66 0.25
N GLY A 49 15.84 -17.96 0.31
CA GLY A 49 14.46 -18.49 0.26
C GLY A 49 13.86 -18.63 -1.14
N ALA A 50 14.58 -18.29 -2.22
CA ALA A 50 14.08 -18.39 -3.58
C ALA A 50 14.04 -19.84 -4.10
N PRO A 51 12.90 -20.34 -4.58
CA PRO A 51 12.80 -21.66 -5.21
C PRO A 51 13.35 -21.65 -6.65
N SER A 52 13.53 -22.83 -7.23
CA SER A 52 13.88 -22.96 -8.64
C SER A 52 12.67 -22.62 -9.53
N ASN A 53 12.93 -22.14 -10.74
CA ASN A 53 11.89 -21.94 -11.75
C ASN A 53 11.16 -23.24 -12.15
N ASP A 54 11.76 -24.40 -11.92
CA ASP A 54 11.10 -25.69 -12.20
C ASP A 54 10.08 -26.09 -11.12
N ASP A 55 10.16 -25.49 -9.93
CA ASP A 55 9.24 -25.73 -8.81
C ASP A 55 8.06 -24.74 -8.80
N LEU A 56 8.11 -23.71 -9.66
CA LEU A 56 7.12 -22.65 -9.73
C LEU A 56 6.18 -22.82 -10.92
N PRO A 57 4.86 -22.61 -10.73
CA PRO A 57 3.90 -22.67 -11.82
C PRO A 57 4.14 -21.55 -12.85
N SER A 58 3.66 -21.74 -14.07
CA SER A 58 3.55 -20.64 -15.03
C SER A 58 2.37 -19.74 -14.62
N GLU A 59 2.56 -18.43 -14.71
CA GLU A 59 1.52 -17.44 -14.37
C GLU A 59 0.46 -17.34 -15.48
N GLY A 60 0.87 -17.54 -16.73
CA GLY A 60 0.04 -17.35 -17.91
C GLY A 60 -0.82 -18.56 -18.25
N LYS A 61 -1.91 -18.32 -18.99
CA LYS A 61 -2.71 -19.41 -19.56
C LYS A 61 -2.06 -19.93 -20.84
N ALA A 62 -2.25 -21.21 -21.14
CA ALA A 62 -1.63 -21.85 -22.31
C ALA A 62 -2.04 -21.23 -23.66
N ASP A 63 -3.20 -20.57 -23.73
CA ASP A 63 -3.76 -19.90 -24.91
C ASP A 63 -3.61 -18.36 -24.88
N GLU A 64 -2.83 -17.84 -23.93
CA GLU A 64 -2.66 -16.39 -23.74
C GLU A 64 -1.84 -15.76 -24.88
N ILE A 65 -2.35 -14.64 -25.40
CA ILE A 65 -1.69 -13.84 -26.44
C ILE A 65 -1.38 -12.47 -25.85
N LEU A 66 -0.10 -12.23 -25.58
CA LEU A 66 0.41 -10.96 -25.07
C LEU A 66 0.84 -10.02 -26.20
N PRO A 67 0.76 -8.69 -26.02
CA PRO A 67 1.30 -7.75 -26.98
C PRO A 67 2.84 -7.84 -27.05
N ALA A 68 3.41 -7.47 -28.19
CA ALA A 68 4.87 -7.47 -28.39
C ALA A 68 5.62 -6.47 -27.48
N SER A 69 4.92 -5.48 -26.92
CA SER A 69 5.47 -4.52 -25.98
C SER A 69 4.39 -4.02 -25.02
N PHE A 70 4.79 -3.73 -23.78
CA PHE A 70 3.91 -3.21 -22.73
C PHE A 70 4.73 -2.51 -21.66
N ASP A 71 4.15 -1.52 -20.97
CA ASP A 71 4.77 -0.90 -19.80
C ASP A 71 3.75 -0.37 -18.78
N LEU A 72 4.22 -0.19 -17.55
CA LEU A 72 3.50 0.32 -16.38
C LEU A 72 4.02 1.71 -15.95
N LEU A 73 4.63 2.48 -16.86
CA LEU A 73 5.30 3.75 -16.52
C LEU A 73 4.36 4.78 -15.91
N ALA A 74 3.10 4.79 -16.33
CA ALA A 74 2.08 5.70 -15.80
C ALA A 74 1.78 5.51 -14.31
N THR A 75 2.15 4.35 -13.76
CA THR A 75 1.91 3.96 -12.37
C THR A 75 3.20 3.81 -11.57
N GLN A 76 4.30 4.42 -12.05
CA GLN A 76 5.56 4.45 -11.32
C GLN A 76 5.74 5.76 -10.58
N SER A 77 6.16 5.69 -9.32
CA SER A 77 6.69 6.83 -8.58
C SER A 77 8.01 7.32 -9.20
N PRO A 78 8.52 8.50 -8.80
CA PRO A 78 9.83 8.99 -9.25
C PRO A 78 10.99 7.99 -9.00
N VAL A 79 12.06 8.10 -9.81
CA VAL A 79 13.29 7.31 -9.62
C VAL A 79 14.05 7.81 -8.40
N ARG A 80 14.44 6.88 -7.52
CA ARG A 80 15.19 7.12 -6.28
C ARG A 80 16.68 6.82 -6.44
N ASN A 81 17.49 7.22 -5.44
CA ASN A 81 18.92 7.01 -5.43
C ASN A 81 19.42 6.45 -4.09
N GLN A 82 19.80 5.18 -4.07
CA GLN A 82 20.38 4.51 -2.90
C GLN A 82 21.78 5.02 -2.52
N ALA A 83 22.40 5.83 -3.40
CA ALA A 83 23.70 6.46 -3.24
C ALA A 83 24.81 5.45 -2.98
N SER A 84 25.39 5.41 -1.79
CA SER A 84 26.59 4.60 -1.47
C SER A 84 26.31 3.42 -0.54
N ARG A 85 25.03 3.07 -0.33
CA ARG A 85 24.60 1.96 0.53
C ARG A 85 24.12 0.76 -0.30
N GLY A 86 24.50 -0.45 0.12
CA GLY A 86 24.10 -1.71 -0.50
C GLY A 86 22.68 -2.15 -0.16
N VAL A 87 21.69 -1.28 -0.40
CA VAL A 87 20.28 -1.43 0.02
C VAL A 87 19.31 -1.52 -1.18
N CYS A 88 19.79 -2.02 -2.33
CA CYS A 88 19.01 -2.09 -3.58
C CYS A 88 17.66 -2.81 -3.42
N SER A 89 17.62 -3.90 -2.66
CA SER A 89 16.39 -4.66 -2.37
C SER A 89 15.35 -3.83 -1.62
N ILE A 90 15.76 -2.97 -0.68
CA ILE A 90 14.87 -2.08 0.07
C ILE A 90 14.24 -1.05 -0.88
N PHE A 91 15.06 -0.40 -1.70
CA PHE A 91 14.59 0.57 -2.70
C PHE A 91 13.64 -0.06 -3.72
N ALA A 92 13.97 -1.26 -4.21
CA ALA A 92 13.11 -1.99 -5.13
C ALA A 92 11.77 -2.37 -4.48
N THR A 93 11.77 -2.69 -3.18
CA THR A 93 10.56 -3.03 -2.42
C THR A 93 9.68 -1.80 -2.16
N ILE A 94 10.28 -0.67 -1.78
CA ILE A 94 9.54 0.58 -1.62
C ILE A 94 8.99 1.07 -2.96
N ALA A 95 9.76 0.97 -4.06
CA ALA A 95 9.26 1.27 -5.39
C ALA A 95 8.07 0.37 -5.79
N LEU A 96 8.09 -0.92 -5.41
CA LEU A 96 6.94 -1.80 -5.59
C LEU A 96 5.74 -1.35 -4.73
N MET A 97 5.95 -1.05 -3.45
CA MET A 97 4.89 -0.57 -2.55
C MET A 97 4.23 0.69 -3.09
N GLU A 98 5.02 1.71 -3.46
CA GLU A 98 4.53 2.95 -4.07
C GLU A 98 3.75 2.67 -5.35
N HIS A 99 4.26 1.78 -6.21
CA HIS A 99 3.57 1.36 -7.42
C HIS A 99 2.22 0.68 -7.12
N LEU A 100 2.15 -0.21 -6.14
CA LEU A 100 0.91 -0.91 -5.76
C LEU A 100 -0.16 0.06 -5.27
N TYR A 101 0.23 1.05 -4.46
CA TYR A 101 -0.69 2.11 -4.02
C TYR A 101 -1.14 3.05 -5.16
N LEU A 102 -0.26 3.34 -6.13
CA LEU A 102 -0.65 4.10 -7.33
C LEU A 102 -1.63 3.32 -8.21
N VAL A 103 -1.46 2.00 -8.35
CA VAL A 103 -2.35 1.14 -9.13
C VAL A 103 -3.69 0.94 -8.42
N GLU A 104 -3.67 0.87 -7.09
CA GLU A 104 -4.86 0.73 -6.26
C GLU A 104 -5.69 2.03 -6.23
N GLY A 105 -5.04 3.18 -6.10
CA GLY A 105 -5.65 4.50 -6.34
C GLY A 105 -5.81 5.39 -5.10
N THR A 106 -5.69 4.85 -3.89
CA THR A 106 -5.88 5.61 -2.64
C THR A 106 -4.81 6.65 -2.36
N LEU A 107 -3.56 6.39 -2.78
CA LEU A 107 -2.45 7.32 -2.62
C LEU A 107 -1.96 7.78 -4.00
N PRO A 108 -2.36 8.98 -4.46
CA PRO A 108 -1.96 9.49 -5.77
C PRO A 108 -0.49 9.94 -5.83
N ASN A 109 0.15 10.17 -4.68
CA ASN A 109 1.56 10.57 -4.57
C ASN A 109 2.24 9.85 -3.39
N PRO A 110 2.42 8.52 -3.45
CA PRO A 110 3.08 7.79 -2.38
C PRO A 110 4.57 8.13 -2.37
N ASP A 111 5.10 8.32 -1.17
CA ASP A 111 6.50 8.64 -0.87
C ASP A 111 6.89 7.95 0.44
N PHE A 112 7.26 6.66 0.35
CA PHE A 112 7.52 5.84 1.52
C PHE A 112 9.00 5.79 1.89
N SER A 113 9.30 5.64 3.18
CA SER A 113 10.66 5.68 3.71
C SER A 113 11.42 4.38 3.49
N GLU A 114 12.46 4.40 2.64
CA GLU A 114 13.42 3.30 2.54
C GLU A 114 14.21 3.13 3.85
N GLN A 115 14.46 4.22 4.56
CA GLN A 115 15.19 4.22 5.82
C GLN A 115 14.46 3.45 6.91
N PHE A 116 13.14 3.64 6.98
CA PHE A 116 12.28 2.93 7.91
C PHE A 116 12.21 1.44 7.58
N LEU A 117 12.02 1.06 6.32
CA LEU A 117 11.99 -0.35 5.93
C LEU A 117 13.33 -1.05 6.21
N GLN A 118 14.46 -0.38 5.95
CA GLN A 118 15.79 -0.92 6.30
C GLN A 118 15.92 -1.19 7.79
N TRP A 119 15.45 -0.26 8.65
CA TRP A 119 15.46 -0.47 10.09
C TRP A 119 14.50 -1.57 10.52
N SER A 120 13.24 -1.55 10.06
CA SER A 120 12.21 -2.53 10.42
C SER A 120 12.64 -3.95 10.06
N THR A 121 13.24 -4.14 8.88
CA THR A 121 13.77 -5.44 8.44
C THR A 121 14.79 -6.02 9.43
N LYS A 122 15.65 -5.16 9.97
CA LYS A 122 16.79 -5.57 10.79
C LYS A 122 16.49 -5.58 12.29
N VAL A 123 15.59 -4.73 12.75
CA VAL A 123 15.31 -4.54 14.18
C VAL A 123 14.00 -5.18 14.58
N GLU A 124 12.92 -4.96 13.82
CA GLU A 124 11.60 -5.53 14.11
C GLU A 124 11.51 -6.97 13.61
N ALA A 125 11.86 -7.23 12.34
CA ALA A 125 11.85 -8.57 11.77
C ALA A 125 13.08 -9.41 12.17
N ARG A 126 14.16 -8.76 12.62
CA ARG A 126 15.45 -9.40 13.00
C ARG A 126 16.08 -10.22 11.88
N GLU A 127 15.88 -9.79 10.64
CA GLU A 127 16.43 -10.42 9.45
C GLU A 127 17.64 -9.64 8.92
N PHE A 128 18.65 -10.36 8.41
CA PHE A 128 19.88 -9.78 7.85
C PHE A 128 20.57 -8.74 8.75
N VAL A 129 20.62 -9.01 10.06
CA VAL A 129 21.10 -8.07 11.09
C VAL A 129 22.56 -7.63 10.93
N ASN A 130 23.39 -8.42 10.23
CA ASN A 130 24.82 -8.17 10.03
C ASN A 130 25.19 -7.86 8.57
N SER A 131 24.24 -7.39 7.75
CA SER A 131 24.49 -7.04 6.34
C SER A 131 23.78 -5.74 5.98
N GLY A 132 24.35 -4.93 5.10
CA GLY A 132 23.63 -3.81 4.50
C GLY A 132 22.40 -4.25 3.68
N GLY A 133 22.47 -5.42 3.05
CA GLY A 133 21.43 -5.95 2.16
C GLY A 133 20.28 -6.66 2.86
N SER A 134 19.32 -7.13 2.04
CA SER A 134 18.18 -7.98 2.42
C SER A 134 17.56 -8.61 1.15
N SER A 135 16.45 -9.35 1.26
CA SER A 135 15.77 -9.96 0.10
C SER A 135 14.37 -9.36 -0.15
N ALA A 136 13.85 -9.53 -1.37
CA ALA A 136 12.49 -9.11 -1.72
C ALA A 136 11.43 -9.78 -0.81
N GLN A 137 11.57 -11.10 -0.60
CA GLN A 137 10.68 -11.86 0.28
C GLN A 137 10.65 -11.31 1.70
N VAL A 138 11.81 -11.09 2.30
CA VAL A 138 11.89 -10.57 3.67
C VAL A 138 11.33 -9.16 3.73
N ASN A 139 11.71 -8.27 2.81
CA ASN A 139 11.26 -6.87 2.84
C ASN A 139 9.75 -6.74 2.68
N ILE A 140 9.13 -7.51 1.77
CA ILE A 140 7.69 -7.52 1.58
C ILE A 140 6.99 -8.13 2.78
N ASN A 141 7.52 -9.21 3.36
CA ASN A 141 6.99 -9.76 4.61
C ASN A 141 7.13 -8.78 5.79
N THR A 142 8.20 -7.98 5.82
CA THR A 142 8.39 -6.91 6.79
C THR A 142 7.37 -5.79 6.60
N LEU A 143 7.15 -5.30 5.37
CA LEU A 143 6.12 -4.29 5.09
C LEU A 143 4.71 -4.81 5.35
N ASN A 144 4.47 -6.09 5.09
CA ASN A 144 3.25 -6.75 5.50
C ASN A 144 3.13 -6.68 7.03
N ARG A 145 4.04 -7.33 7.77
CA ARG A 145 3.99 -7.49 9.23
C ARG A 145 4.10 -6.20 10.05
N PHE A 146 4.94 -5.24 9.66
CA PHE A 146 5.26 -4.03 10.44
C PHE A 146 4.91 -2.71 9.76
N GLY A 147 4.72 -2.73 8.44
CA GLY A 147 4.37 -1.56 7.65
C GLY A 147 5.51 -0.57 7.46
N GLY A 148 5.36 0.25 6.43
CA GLY A 148 6.17 1.43 6.17
C GLY A 148 5.55 2.69 6.73
N VAL A 149 6.34 3.75 6.76
CA VAL A 149 5.91 5.13 7.03
C VAL A 149 6.29 5.99 5.84
N PHE A 150 5.74 7.20 5.75
CA PHE A 150 6.15 8.14 4.72
C PHE A 150 7.59 8.61 4.92
N GLU A 151 8.28 8.93 3.83
CA GLU A 151 9.65 9.46 3.80
C GLU A 151 9.80 10.73 4.65
N THR A 152 8.75 11.53 4.77
CA THR A 152 8.73 12.72 5.63
C THR A 152 8.86 12.40 7.12
N GLU A 153 8.49 11.19 7.55
CA GLU A 153 8.58 10.76 8.95
C GLU A 153 10.01 10.34 9.32
N TRP A 154 10.72 9.69 8.39
CA TRP A 154 12.14 9.37 8.53
C TRP A 154 12.86 9.37 7.18
N PRO A 155 13.51 10.49 6.82
CA PRO A 155 14.17 10.61 5.53
C PRO A 155 15.37 9.69 5.35
N TYR A 156 15.63 9.27 4.12
CA TYR A 156 16.76 8.44 3.76
C TYR A 156 18.11 9.12 3.96
N GLU A 157 19.01 8.43 4.68
CA GLU A 157 20.41 8.82 4.81
C GLU A 157 21.28 8.12 3.75
N PRO A 158 21.84 8.85 2.77
CA PRO A 158 22.54 8.26 1.62
C PRO A 158 23.97 7.79 1.91
N THR A 159 24.54 8.21 3.04
CA THR A 159 25.93 7.94 3.42
C THR A 159 25.96 6.90 4.54
N PRO A 160 26.70 5.78 4.41
CA PRO A 160 26.88 4.82 5.49
C PRO A 160 27.46 5.48 6.74
N TRP A 161 26.98 5.07 7.92
CA TRP A 161 27.61 5.46 9.17
C TRP A 161 29.05 4.94 9.26
N THR A 162 29.92 5.77 9.84
CA THR A 162 31.34 5.44 10.05
C THR A 162 31.67 5.42 11.54
N ALA A 163 32.94 5.19 11.89
CA ALA A 163 33.42 5.30 13.26
C ALA A 163 33.11 6.66 13.93
N ALA A 164 32.83 7.71 13.14
CA ALA A 164 32.40 9.01 13.64
C ALA A 164 30.98 9.00 14.22
N ASN A 165 30.10 8.14 13.73
CA ASN A 165 28.72 8.01 14.19
C ASN A 165 28.61 7.01 15.36
N HIS A 166 29.27 5.86 15.21
CA HIS A 166 29.34 4.82 16.24
C HIS A 166 30.69 4.08 16.11
N PRO A 167 31.42 3.83 17.22
CA PRO A 167 32.81 3.36 17.18
C PRO A 167 32.98 2.04 16.40
N ASP A 168 31.98 1.15 16.47
CA ASP A 168 32.02 -0.15 15.79
C ASP A 168 31.64 -0.10 14.30
N CYS A 169 31.16 1.03 13.76
CA CYS A 169 30.86 1.12 12.33
C CYS A 169 32.11 1.22 11.45
N GLY A 170 33.30 1.42 12.05
CA GLY A 170 34.58 1.35 11.34
C GLY A 170 35.10 -0.07 11.11
N LYS A 171 34.43 -1.10 11.66
CA LYS A 171 34.83 -2.51 11.52
C LYS A 171 34.47 -3.08 10.14
N GLU A 172 34.97 -4.28 9.86
CA GLU A 172 34.53 -5.10 8.73
C GLU A 172 33.02 -5.37 8.82
N GLU A 173 32.33 -5.48 7.68
CA GLU A 173 30.87 -5.51 7.62
C GLU A 173 30.25 -6.58 8.54
N ALA A 174 30.81 -7.78 8.55
CA ALA A 174 30.32 -8.91 9.35
C ALA A 174 30.42 -8.68 10.87
N GLU A 175 31.21 -7.70 11.33
CA GLU A 175 31.39 -7.36 12.74
C GLU A 175 30.64 -6.09 13.15
N ARG A 176 29.99 -5.40 12.20
CA ARG A 176 29.27 -4.16 12.48
C ARG A 176 27.97 -4.48 13.23
N PRO A 177 27.62 -3.70 14.27
CA PRO A 177 26.32 -3.82 14.90
C PRO A 177 25.21 -3.35 13.95
N VAL A 178 24.00 -3.86 14.18
CA VAL A 178 22.79 -3.56 13.38
C VAL A 178 22.61 -2.07 13.10
N ILE A 179 22.84 -1.23 14.12
CA ILE A 179 22.70 0.23 14.05
C ILE A 179 23.55 0.88 12.94
N CYS A 180 24.67 0.27 12.56
CA CYS A 180 25.51 0.73 11.45
C CYS A 180 24.88 0.47 10.08
N HIS A 181 24.09 -0.60 9.95
CA HIS A 181 23.41 -0.94 8.70
C HIS A 181 22.10 -0.17 8.54
N THR A 182 21.47 0.20 9.66
CA THR A 182 20.25 1.01 9.73
C THR A 182 20.53 2.51 9.79
N ASN A 183 21.77 2.96 9.94
CA ASN A 183 22.08 4.37 10.18
C ASN A 183 21.29 4.96 11.38
N GLY A 184 21.24 4.23 12.49
CA GLY A 184 20.52 4.66 13.68
C GLY A 184 19.11 4.08 13.83
N ASP A 185 18.36 4.70 14.74
CA ASP A 185 16.99 4.33 15.11
C ASP A 185 16.00 5.41 14.70
N PRO A 186 14.73 5.05 14.42
CA PRO A 186 13.70 5.99 14.02
C PRO A 186 13.45 7.03 15.12
N PRO A 187 13.16 8.28 14.76
CA PRO A 187 12.65 9.25 15.74
C PRO A 187 11.30 8.78 16.28
N ALA A 188 10.93 9.26 17.47
CA ALA A 188 9.66 8.91 18.11
C ALA A 188 8.44 9.25 17.24
N SER A 189 8.53 10.30 16.40
CA SER A 189 7.50 10.65 15.42
C SER A 189 7.28 9.54 14.40
N ALA A 190 8.35 8.99 13.82
CA ALA A 190 8.26 7.88 12.86
C ALA A 190 7.72 6.61 13.50
N LEU A 191 8.11 6.30 14.74
CA LEU A 191 7.55 5.15 15.46
C LEU A 191 6.05 5.27 15.72
N ALA A 192 5.57 6.49 15.98
CA ALA A 192 4.16 6.79 16.24
C ALA A 192 3.34 7.08 14.96
N ALA A 193 3.98 7.15 13.79
CA ALA A 193 3.32 7.46 12.54
C ALA A 193 2.39 6.32 12.08
N PRO A 194 1.31 6.63 11.32
CA PRO A 194 0.47 5.62 10.69
C PRO A 194 1.28 4.65 9.84
N ARG A 195 0.93 3.35 9.91
CA ARG A 195 1.62 2.28 9.19
C ARG A 195 0.87 1.93 7.91
N TRP A 196 1.61 1.90 6.81
CA TRP A 196 1.11 1.55 5.47
C TRP A 196 1.69 0.20 5.06
N ARG A 197 0.88 -0.65 4.44
CA ARG A 197 1.19 -2.07 4.33
C ARG A 197 0.79 -2.62 2.99
N ILE A 198 1.48 -3.66 2.59
CA ILE A 198 1.15 -4.43 1.38
C ILE A 198 0.88 -5.90 1.77
N PRO A 199 0.08 -6.62 0.97
CA PRO A 199 -0.16 -8.04 1.18
C PRO A 199 1.12 -8.86 1.22
N ARG A 200 1.05 -10.07 1.78
CA ARG A 200 2.16 -11.03 1.69
C ARG A 200 2.51 -11.25 0.22
N GLY A 201 3.80 -11.48 -0.02
CA GLY A 201 4.26 -11.74 -1.36
C GLY A 201 4.34 -13.22 -1.69
N ARG A 202 4.60 -13.50 -2.96
CA ARG A 202 4.86 -14.86 -3.45
C ARG A 202 5.94 -14.86 -4.53
N TRP A 203 6.63 -15.98 -4.62
CA TRP A 203 7.55 -16.25 -5.73
C TRP A 203 6.76 -16.49 -7.01
N ILE A 204 7.23 -15.94 -8.11
CA ILE A 204 6.76 -16.26 -9.45
C ILE A 204 7.90 -16.74 -10.32
N ASN A 205 7.57 -17.54 -11.34
CA ASN A 205 8.58 -18.04 -12.26
C ASN A 205 9.22 -16.86 -13.00
N SER A 206 10.56 -16.78 -13.00
CA SER A 206 11.30 -15.67 -13.63
C SER A 206 11.47 -15.81 -15.14
N ARG A 207 10.88 -16.85 -15.75
CA ARG A 207 10.82 -17.00 -17.20
C ARG A 207 9.97 -15.91 -17.87
N PRO A 208 10.24 -15.58 -19.14
CA PRO A 208 9.62 -14.42 -19.76
C PRO A 208 8.11 -14.48 -19.89
N ASP A 209 7.55 -15.66 -20.14
CA ASP A 209 6.11 -15.90 -20.21
C ASP A 209 5.41 -15.53 -18.90
N SER A 210 5.92 -15.99 -17.77
CA SER A 210 5.32 -15.74 -16.46
C SER A 210 5.41 -14.28 -16.03
N ILE A 211 6.59 -13.66 -16.16
CA ILE A 211 6.75 -12.25 -15.79
C ILE A 211 5.83 -11.36 -16.62
N LYS A 212 5.77 -11.57 -17.95
CA LYS A 212 4.90 -10.76 -18.82
C LYS A 212 3.42 -10.97 -18.50
N SER A 213 3.02 -12.22 -18.24
CA SER A 213 1.63 -12.54 -17.87
C SER A 213 1.25 -11.82 -16.57
N HIS A 214 2.13 -11.81 -15.57
CA HIS A 214 1.90 -11.05 -14.34
C HIS A 214 1.77 -9.54 -14.60
N LEU A 215 2.77 -8.93 -15.25
CA LEU A 215 2.78 -7.50 -15.59
C LEU A 215 1.50 -7.08 -16.33
N TYR A 216 1.03 -7.90 -17.27
CA TYR A 216 -0.11 -7.59 -18.12
C TYR A 216 -1.46 -7.80 -17.42
N ASN A 217 -1.62 -8.93 -16.72
CA ASN A 217 -2.90 -9.34 -16.16
C ASN A 217 -3.16 -8.69 -14.80
N ALA A 218 -2.17 -8.70 -13.91
CA ALA A 218 -2.29 -8.11 -12.59
C ALA A 218 -2.18 -6.57 -12.64
N ARG A 219 -1.55 -6.04 -13.71
CA ARG A 219 -1.19 -4.61 -13.86
C ARG A 219 -0.29 -4.12 -12.75
N THR A 220 0.53 -5.02 -12.22
CA THR A 220 1.47 -4.78 -11.13
C THR A 220 2.88 -5.16 -11.54
N ALA A 221 3.86 -4.41 -11.04
CA ALA A 221 5.27 -4.61 -11.31
C ALA A 221 5.85 -5.82 -10.58
N VAL A 222 7.00 -6.32 -11.05
CA VAL A 222 7.66 -7.52 -10.49
C VAL A 222 9.02 -7.15 -9.93
N GLN A 223 9.26 -7.38 -8.65
CA GLN A 223 10.59 -7.20 -8.08
C GLN A 223 11.46 -8.41 -8.43
N VAL A 224 12.64 -8.15 -8.96
CA VAL A 224 13.64 -9.18 -9.24
C VAL A 224 14.93 -8.91 -8.51
N GLY A 225 15.68 -9.98 -8.22
CA GLY A 225 17.00 -9.88 -7.58
C GLY A 225 17.81 -11.14 -7.75
N GLY A 226 19.14 -11.01 -7.72
CA GLY A 226 20.04 -12.14 -7.90
C GLY A 226 21.45 -11.72 -8.30
N ASP A 227 22.12 -12.53 -9.11
CA ASP A 227 23.53 -12.33 -9.45
C ASP A 227 23.74 -11.10 -10.35
N PHE A 228 24.82 -10.37 -10.06
CA PHE A 228 25.26 -9.22 -10.81
C PHE A 228 26.54 -9.54 -11.59
N TYR A 229 26.54 -9.27 -12.90
CA TYR A 229 27.70 -9.47 -13.77
C TYR A 229 28.24 -8.13 -14.26
N TYR A 230 29.48 -7.83 -13.92
CA TYR A 230 30.01 -6.47 -14.01
C TYR A 230 30.16 -5.99 -15.46
N GLN A 231 30.62 -6.84 -16.38
CA GLN A 231 30.79 -6.44 -17.78
C GLN A 231 29.42 -6.25 -18.47
N ALA A 232 28.47 -7.15 -18.22
CA ALA A 232 27.10 -7.09 -18.73
C ALA A 232 26.37 -5.78 -18.38
N TRP A 233 26.62 -5.25 -17.17
CA TRP A 233 26.08 -3.98 -16.70
C TRP A 233 26.92 -2.75 -17.10
N GLY A 234 28.10 -2.95 -17.71
CA GLY A 234 29.04 -1.87 -18.01
C GLY A 234 29.60 -1.19 -16.75
N HIS A 235 29.63 -1.90 -15.63
CA HIS A 235 29.95 -1.36 -14.30
C HIS A 235 31.46 -1.12 -14.10
N GLY A 236 31.81 -0.10 -13.29
CA GLY A 236 33.19 0.30 -12.99
C GLY A 236 34.06 -0.84 -12.43
N GLY A 237 33.54 -1.57 -11.45
CA GLY A 237 34.16 -2.75 -10.84
C GLY A 237 34.39 -3.99 -11.71
N SER A 238 34.17 -3.96 -13.03
CA SER A 238 34.52 -5.09 -13.90
C SER A 238 36.04 -5.29 -13.96
N ARG A 239 36.51 -6.52 -13.74
CA ARG A 239 37.94 -6.90 -13.84
C ARG A 239 38.37 -7.27 -15.26
N ILE A 240 37.44 -7.30 -16.20
CA ILE A 240 37.69 -7.50 -17.63
C ILE A 240 37.26 -6.22 -18.40
N PRO A 241 37.78 -5.98 -19.62
CA PRO A 241 37.38 -4.82 -20.40
C PRO A 241 35.87 -4.76 -20.62
N ARG A 242 35.26 -3.58 -20.61
CA ARG A 242 33.80 -3.42 -20.72
C ARG A 242 33.42 -2.47 -21.85
N TYR A 243 32.21 -2.64 -22.38
CA TYR A 243 31.62 -1.72 -23.34
C TYR A 243 30.77 -0.66 -22.62
N THR A 244 31.19 0.61 -22.67
CA THR A 244 30.49 1.71 -21.96
C THR A 244 29.38 2.37 -22.78
N GLY A 245 29.28 2.09 -24.09
CA GLY A 245 28.29 2.71 -24.98
C GLY A 245 26.82 2.42 -24.64
N TYR A 246 26.56 1.38 -23.83
CA TYR A 246 25.22 1.01 -23.37
C TYR A 246 24.79 1.69 -22.08
N ARG A 247 25.73 2.26 -21.33
CA ARG A 247 25.49 2.88 -20.03
C ARG A 247 24.41 3.95 -20.09
N ASP A 248 24.54 4.89 -21.02
CA ASP A 248 23.65 6.06 -21.13
C ASP A 248 22.21 5.67 -21.50
N TYR A 249 22.02 4.48 -22.07
CA TYR A 249 20.71 3.94 -22.42
C TYR A 249 20.21 2.90 -21.40
N GLY A 250 21.07 2.44 -20.49
CA GLY A 250 20.75 1.41 -19.51
C GLY A 250 20.52 0.02 -20.11
N TYR A 251 21.21 -0.33 -21.21
CA TYR A 251 21.12 -1.69 -21.76
C TYR A 251 21.99 -2.67 -20.96
N VAL A 252 21.39 -3.75 -20.49
CA VAL A 252 22.03 -4.85 -19.77
C VAL A 252 21.81 -6.14 -20.55
N VAL A 253 22.89 -6.67 -21.11
CA VAL A 253 22.88 -7.89 -21.94
C VAL A 253 23.14 -9.14 -21.08
N THR A 254 22.77 -10.31 -21.56
CA THR A 254 23.20 -11.59 -20.94
C THR A 254 24.73 -11.65 -20.91
N PRO A 255 25.35 -12.02 -19.77
CA PRO A 255 26.81 -12.10 -19.64
C PRO A 255 27.38 -13.23 -20.52
N ASN A 256 28.60 -13.03 -21.01
CA ASN A 256 29.38 -14.11 -21.63
C ASN A 256 30.12 -14.94 -20.56
N GLU A 257 30.69 -16.07 -20.95
CA GLU A 257 31.37 -16.98 -20.02
C GLU A 257 32.54 -16.33 -19.26
N ALA A 258 33.27 -15.39 -19.89
CA ALA A 258 34.38 -14.69 -19.24
C ALA A 258 33.88 -13.70 -18.17
N ASP A 259 32.78 -13.00 -18.43
CA ASP A 259 32.12 -12.14 -17.43
C ASP A 259 31.57 -12.94 -16.25
N ILE A 260 30.96 -14.10 -16.52
CA ILE A 260 30.50 -15.02 -15.48
C ILE A 260 31.67 -15.48 -14.61
N ALA A 261 32.75 -15.95 -15.24
CA ALA A 261 33.93 -16.43 -14.52
C ALA A 261 34.57 -15.30 -13.69
N SER A 262 34.77 -14.13 -14.28
CA SER A 262 35.39 -12.98 -13.63
C SER A 262 34.55 -12.44 -12.47
N SER A 263 33.24 -12.26 -12.68
CA SER A 263 32.33 -11.74 -11.65
C SER A 263 32.19 -12.74 -10.48
N ASN A 264 32.28 -14.04 -10.73
CA ASN A 264 32.21 -15.05 -9.68
C ASN A 264 33.42 -15.07 -8.74
N GLU A 265 34.54 -14.42 -9.09
CA GLU A 265 35.67 -14.22 -8.19
C GLU A 265 35.39 -13.16 -7.11
N HIS A 266 34.40 -12.30 -7.32
CA HIS A 266 33.95 -11.28 -6.38
C HIS A 266 32.45 -11.04 -6.55
N ARG A 267 31.69 -12.07 -6.17
CA ARG A 267 30.23 -12.11 -6.36
C ARG A 267 29.56 -10.87 -5.78
N ALA A 268 28.61 -10.36 -6.55
CA ALA A 268 27.73 -9.29 -6.15
C ALA A 268 26.31 -9.57 -6.65
N GLY A 269 25.35 -8.87 -6.09
CA GLY A 269 23.95 -8.97 -6.42
C GLY A 269 23.28 -7.61 -6.50
N HIS A 270 22.21 -7.55 -7.28
CA HIS A 270 21.38 -6.35 -7.42
C HIS A 270 19.89 -6.70 -7.49
N SER A 271 19.05 -5.78 -7.02
CA SER A 271 17.59 -5.93 -7.04
C SER A 271 16.94 -4.65 -7.55
N PHE A 272 15.89 -4.81 -8.35
CA PHE A 272 15.19 -3.72 -9.05
C PHE A 272 13.80 -4.17 -9.49
N LEU A 273 13.02 -3.23 -10.03
CA LEU A 273 11.62 -3.45 -10.38
C LEU A 273 11.43 -3.58 -11.89
N LEU A 274 10.92 -4.71 -12.37
CA LEU A 274 10.48 -4.87 -13.76
C LEU A 274 9.10 -4.24 -13.94
N VAL A 275 8.96 -3.42 -14.97
CA VAL A 275 7.76 -2.58 -15.20
C VAL A 275 7.24 -2.64 -16.63
N GLY A 276 7.81 -3.50 -17.48
CA GLY A 276 7.39 -3.62 -18.87
C GLY A 276 8.32 -4.51 -19.70
N TRP A 277 8.07 -4.61 -21.00
CA TRP A 277 8.88 -5.38 -21.92
C TRP A 277 8.78 -4.91 -23.38
N ASP A 278 9.73 -5.35 -24.19
CA ASP A 278 9.73 -5.24 -25.65
C ASP A 278 10.35 -6.49 -26.30
N ASP A 279 9.56 -7.25 -27.06
CA ASP A 279 9.94 -8.47 -27.77
C ASP A 279 10.80 -8.22 -29.02
N ASN A 280 10.77 -6.99 -29.53
CA ASN A 280 11.45 -6.60 -30.76
C ASN A 280 12.72 -5.79 -30.50
N LEU A 281 12.98 -5.41 -29.25
CA LEU A 281 14.23 -4.77 -28.88
C LEU A 281 15.39 -5.75 -29.07
N GLU A 282 16.35 -5.34 -29.89
CA GLU A 282 17.58 -6.09 -30.15
C GLU A 282 18.79 -5.26 -29.69
N VAL A 283 19.67 -5.88 -28.91
CA VAL A 283 20.91 -5.28 -28.41
C VAL A 283 22.06 -6.23 -28.69
N GLN A 284 23.15 -5.73 -29.26
CA GLN A 284 24.32 -6.56 -29.60
C GLN A 284 25.02 -7.02 -28.31
N ALA A 285 25.37 -8.30 -28.22
CA ALA A 285 26.09 -8.87 -27.08
C ALA A 285 27.51 -8.28 -26.95
N ILE A 286 28.13 -8.48 -25.78
CA ILE A 286 29.48 -8.02 -25.48
C ILE A 286 30.43 -9.22 -25.49
N ALA A 287 31.56 -9.08 -26.19
CA ALA A 287 32.62 -10.07 -26.25
C ALA A 287 33.55 -10.01 -25.01
N PRO A 288 34.33 -11.07 -24.72
CA PRO A 288 35.22 -11.08 -23.55
C PRO A 288 36.21 -9.92 -23.47
N ASP A 289 36.59 -9.34 -24.62
CA ASP A 289 37.52 -8.21 -24.72
C ASP A 289 36.83 -6.84 -24.60
N GLY A 290 35.55 -6.80 -24.23
CA GLY A 290 34.77 -5.57 -24.07
C GLY A 290 34.31 -4.93 -25.38
N THR A 291 34.54 -5.58 -26.53
CA THR A 291 34.00 -5.14 -27.81
C THR A 291 32.59 -5.68 -28.07
N LEU A 292 31.92 -5.13 -29.08
CA LEU A 292 30.62 -5.63 -29.51
C LEU A 292 30.81 -6.98 -30.23
N ALA A 293 30.13 -8.02 -29.74
CA ALA A 293 30.32 -9.39 -30.19
C ALA A 293 29.85 -9.59 -31.63
N VAL A 294 30.68 -10.27 -32.42
CA VAL A 294 30.37 -10.69 -33.80
C VAL A 294 30.55 -12.20 -33.95
N ASP A 295 29.80 -12.80 -34.87
CA ASP A 295 29.93 -14.21 -35.21
C ASP A 295 31.20 -14.48 -36.05
N ALA A 296 31.44 -15.74 -36.41
CA ALA A 296 32.60 -16.13 -37.21
C ALA A 296 32.63 -15.49 -38.62
N ALA A 297 31.49 -14.99 -39.12
CA ALA A 297 31.38 -14.28 -40.39
C ALA A 297 31.50 -12.74 -40.22
N GLY A 298 31.63 -12.24 -38.99
CA GLY A 298 31.71 -10.83 -38.68
C GLY A 298 30.36 -10.13 -38.55
N HIS A 299 29.24 -10.87 -38.50
CA HIS A 299 27.92 -10.27 -38.27
C HIS A 299 27.66 -10.03 -36.77
N PRO A 300 26.93 -8.96 -36.40
CA PRO A 300 26.54 -8.71 -35.02
C PRO A 300 25.81 -9.89 -34.36
N VAL A 301 26.25 -10.28 -33.17
CA VAL A 301 25.52 -11.24 -32.31
C VAL A 301 24.47 -10.47 -31.52
N MET A 302 23.23 -10.47 -31.99
CA MET A 302 22.12 -9.76 -31.34
C MET A 302 21.44 -10.64 -30.29
N GLN A 303 21.15 -10.05 -29.13
CA GLN A 303 20.18 -10.57 -28.17
C GLN A 303 18.85 -9.89 -28.43
N ARG A 304 17.75 -10.62 -28.29
CA ARG A 304 16.40 -10.13 -28.57
C ARG A 304 15.47 -10.38 -27.39
N GLY A 305 14.62 -9.40 -27.11
CA GLY A 305 13.64 -9.46 -26.04
C GLY A 305 14.21 -8.97 -24.72
N PHE A 306 13.68 -7.84 -24.25
CA PHE A 306 14.18 -7.16 -23.06
C PHE A 306 13.03 -6.74 -22.15
N PHE A 307 13.24 -6.83 -20.84
CA PHE A 307 12.39 -6.23 -19.83
C PHE A 307 12.79 -4.78 -19.60
N LEU A 308 11.80 -3.91 -19.51
CA LEU A 308 11.96 -2.55 -19.00
C LEU A 308 12.00 -2.62 -17.47
N PHE A 309 12.99 -1.99 -16.85
CA PHE A 309 13.11 -1.95 -15.40
C PHE A 309 13.39 -0.55 -14.86
N LYS A 310 12.93 -0.30 -13.64
CA LYS A 310 13.19 0.90 -12.84
C LYS A 310 14.34 0.61 -11.88
N ASN A 311 15.41 1.40 -11.95
CA ASN A 311 16.59 1.24 -11.10
C ASN A 311 16.58 2.24 -9.92
N SER A 312 17.51 2.08 -8.98
CA SER A 312 17.64 2.89 -7.75
C SER A 312 18.96 3.68 -7.68
N TRP A 313 19.52 4.06 -8.84
CA TRP A 313 20.80 4.81 -8.94
C TRP A 313 20.61 6.28 -9.34
N GLY A 314 19.39 6.80 -9.18
CA GLY A 314 19.02 8.16 -9.56
C GLY A 314 18.93 8.38 -11.07
N THR A 315 18.55 9.59 -11.45
CA THR A 315 18.34 9.99 -12.85
C THR A 315 19.63 10.34 -13.61
N GLY A 316 20.79 10.26 -12.95
CA GLY A 316 22.08 10.37 -13.61
C GLY A 316 22.45 9.12 -14.39
N TRP A 317 21.97 7.95 -13.94
CA TRP A 317 22.12 6.68 -14.63
C TRP A 317 21.11 6.54 -15.77
N ALA A 318 21.53 5.91 -16.88
CA ALA A 318 20.70 5.71 -18.08
C ALA A 318 19.97 6.99 -18.54
N SER A 319 20.66 8.13 -18.48
CA SER A 319 20.09 9.47 -18.71
C SER A 319 19.47 9.68 -20.10
N ARG A 320 19.80 8.81 -21.07
CA ARG A 320 19.28 8.84 -22.45
C ARG A 320 18.31 7.69 -22.75
N ASN A 321 17.87 6.92 -21.75
CA ASN A 321 16.89 5.87 -21.98
C ASN A 321 15.57 6.47 -22.50
N PRO A 322 14.98 5.93 -23.60
CA PRO A 322 13.77 6.48 -24.22
C PRO A 322 12.52 6.40 -23.33
N LYS A 323 12.53 5.56 -22.29
CA LYS A 323 11.45 5.42 -21.30
C LYS A 323 11.64 6.33 -20.07
N GLY A 324 12.73 7.08 -20.00
CA GLY A 324 13.04 8.03 -18.93
C GLY A 324 14.36 7.71 -18.24
N ALA A 325 15.02 8.75 -17.73
CA ALA A 325 16.27 8.60 -16.98
C ALA A 325 16.08 7.74 -15.72
N GLY A 326 17.05 6.87 -15.41
CA GLY A 326 16.96 5.91 -14.32
C GLY A 326 16.24 4.59 -14.65
N TYR A 327 15.65 4.47 -15.84
CA TYR A 327 15.13 3.21 -16.37
C TYR A 327 16.15 2.51 -17.25
N GLY A 328 16.07 1.19 -17.33
CA GLY A 328 16.96 0.35 -18.13
C GLY A 328 16.22 -0.76 -18.86
N TRP A 329 16.97 -1.47 -19.70
CA TRP A 329 16.49 -2.64 -20.45
C TRP A 329 17.39 -3.82 -20.14
N ILE A 330 16.84 -4.92 -19.66
CA ILE A 330 17.59 -6.13 -19.33
C ILE A 330 17.11 -7.34 -20.14
N SER A 331 18.05 -8.11 -20.67
CA SER A 331 17.77 -9.30 -21.49
C SER A 331 16.85 -10.28 -20.74
N TYR A 332 15.85 -10.82 -21.44
CA TYR A 332 15.01 -11.90 -20.93
C TYR A 332 15.81 -13.09 -20.41
N ASP A 333 16.87 -13.44 -21.14
CA ASP A 333 17.70 -14.58 -20.83
C ASP A 333 18.56 -14.33 -19.58
N TYR A 334 18.97 -13.08 -19.33
CA TYR A 334 19.60 -12.71 -18.07
C TYR A 334 18.65 -12.97 -16.90
N VAL A 335 17.44 -12.37 -16.94
CA VAL A 335 16.47 -12.45 -15.85
C VAL A 335 16.10 -13.91 -15.54
N SER A 336 15.82 -14.69 -16.59
CA SER A 336 15.38 -16.08 -16.43
C SER A 336 16.44 -17.02 -15.86
N ARG A 337 17.73 -16.71 -16.05
CA ARG A 337 18.84 -17.59 -15.60
C ARG A 337 19.44 -17.14 -14.27
N TYR A 338 19.50 -15.84 -14.03
CA TYR A 338 20.34 -15.27 -12.98
C TYR A 338 19.58 -14.46 -11.94
N LEU A 339 18.25 -14.33 -12.05
CA LEU A 339 17.42 -13.63 -11.08
C LEU A 339 16.24 -14.49 -10.63
N SER A 340 15.77 -14.24 -9.40
CA SER A 340 14.48 -14.70 -8.90
C SER A 340 13.47 -13.56 -8.94
N ALA A 341 12.18 -13.90 -9.04
CA ALA A 341 11.09 -12.94 -9.17
C ALA A 341 10.09 -13.09 -8.03
N TYR A 342 9.75 -11.97 -7.40
CA TYR A 342 8.84 -11.92 -6.26
C TYR A 342 7.86 -10.77 -6.42
N VAL A 343 6.61 -11.01 -6.04
CA VAL A 343 5.50 -10.06 -6.23
C VAL A 343 4.70 -9.93 -4.94
N SER A 344 3.94 -8.85 -4.84
CA SER A 344 2.88 -8.64 -3.85
C SER A 344 1.65 -8.09 -4.59
N ASP A 345 0.48 -8.32 -4.02
CA ASP A 345 -0.79 -7.84 -4.59
C ASP A 345 -1.09 -6.41 -4.16
N LYS A 346 -2.11 -5.80 -4.79
CA LYS A 346 -2.58 -4.46 -4.40
C LYS A 346 -3.06 -4.50 -2.94
N PRO A 347 -2.74 -3.48 -2.13
CA PRO A 347 -3.27 -3.41 -0.77
C PRO A 347 -4.81 -3.40 -0.81
N GLN A 348 -5.45 -4.20 0.03
CA GLN A 348 -6.88 -4.11 0.26
C GLN A 348 -7.09 -3.21 1.46
N LEU A 349 -7.25 -1.92 1.21
CA LEU A 349 -7.59 -0.97 2.25
C LEU A 349 -9.10 -1.08 2.48
N SER A 350 -9.52 -1.73 3.58
CA SER A 350 -10.91 -1.63 4.04
C SER A 350 -11.12 -0.28 4.72
N LEU A 351 -11.08 0.78 3.93
CA LEU A 351 -11.60 2.06 4.39
C LEU A 351 -13.13 1.89 4.47
N SER A 352 -13.70 2.22 5.62
CA SER A 352 -15.15 2.15 5.81
C SER A 352 -15.79 3.35 5.13
N GLU A 353 -16.71 3.09 4.21
CA GLU A 353 -17.51 4.12 3.58
C GLU A 353 -18.54 4.68 4.57
N VAL A 354 -18.63 6.01 4.68
CA VAL A 354 -19.63 6.70 5.49
C VAL A 354 -20.78 7.08 4.58
N CYS A 355 -21.75 6.18 4.46
CA CYS A 355 -22.90 6.37 3.60
C CYS A 355 -23.72 7.61 4.02
N ASN A 356 -23.88 8.58 3.11
CA ASN A 356 -24.65 9.84 3.19
C ASN A 356 -23.87 11.16 3.46
N ASP A 357 -22.54 11.11 3.50
CA ASP A 357 -21.69 12.28 3.78
C ASP A 357 -21.26 13.04 2.51
N GLY A 358 -21.56 12.49 1.31
CA GLY A 358 -21.24 13.11 0.03
C GLY A 358 -19.76 13.00 -0.36
N ARG A 359 -18.99 12.13 0.31
CA ARG A 359 -17.57 11.87 0.05
C ARG A 359 -17.40 10.44 -0.43
N ASP A 360 -16.22 10.20 -0.98
CA ASP A 360 -15.72 8.90 -1.36
C ASP A 360 -14.68 8.57 -0.28
N ASN A 361 -15.13 7.98 0.83
CA ASN A 361 -14.27 7.78 2.01
C ASN A 361 -13.29 6.63 1.81
N ASP A 362 -13.64 5.67 0.96
CA ASP A 362 -12.78 4.57 0.55
C ASP A 362 -11.99 4.83 -0.76
N TYR A 363 -12.23 5.97 -1.41
CA TYR A 363 -11.57 6.45 -2.64
C TYR A 363 -11.74 5.52 -3.85
N ASN A 364 -12.78 4.69 -3.88
CA ASN A 364 -13.03 3.75 -4.97
C ASN A 364 -13.69 4.40 -6.21
N GLY A 365 -13.91 5.71 -6.17
CA GLY A 365 -14.49 6.51 -7.24
C GLY A 365 -16.03 6.55 -7.22
N ARG A 366 -16.65 6.06 -6.15
CA ARG A 366 -18.11 6.06 -5.95
C ARG A 366 -18.41 6.75 -4.62
N THR A 367 -19.59 7.37 -4.55
CA THR A 367 -19.99 8.23 -3.44
C THR A 367 -21.32 7.70 -2.90
N ASP A 368 -21.42 7.51 -1.59
CA ASP A 368 -22.65 7.13 -0.91
C ASP A 368 -23.39 5.96 -1.60
N CYS A 369 -24.64 6.16 -2.04
CA CYS A 369 -25.49 5.13 -2.64
C CYS A 369 -25.10 4.71 -4.06
N ALA A 370 -24.13 5.40 -4.67
CA ALA A 370 -23.47 4.89 -5.87
C ALA A 370 -22.45 3.78 -5.52
N ASP A 371 -22.06 3.69 -4.26
CA ASP A 371 -21.10 2.75 -3.73
C ASP A 371 -21.74 1.40 -3.33
N PRO A 372 -21.25 0.25 -3.84
CA PRO A 372 -21.69 -1.08 -3.39
C PRO A 372 -21.50 -1.34 -1.89
N ALA A 373 -20.52 -0.71 -1.22
CA ALA A 373 -20.32 -0.80 0.21
C ALA A 373 -21.53 -0.23 0.99
N CYS A 374 -22.26 0.72 0.40
CA CYS A 374 -23.48 1.30 0.95
C CYS A 374 -24.77 0.57 0.53
N SER A 375 -24.68 -0.55 -0.19
CA SER A 375 -25.86 -1.27 -0.71
C SER A 375 -26.79 -1.84 0.37
N THR A 376 -26.26 -2.07 1.58
CA THR A 376 -27.04 -2.49 2.75
C THR A 376 -27.30 -1.36 3.73
N ASP A 377 -26.82 -0.15 3.45
CA ASP A 377 -27.03 1.01 4.31
C ASP A 377 -28.45 1.55 4.13
N ARG A 378 -29.10 1.85 5.25
CA ARG A 378 -30.49 2.32 5.27
C ARG A 378 -30.68 3.64 4.53
N ALA A 379 -29.64 4.49 4.49
CA ALA A 379 -29.63 5.73 3.72
C ALA A 379 -29.79 5.49 2.21
N CYS A 380 -29.50 4.28 1.72
CA CYS A 380 -29.50 3.92 0.30
C CYS A 380 -30.61 2.92 -0.10
N ILE A 381 -31.23 2.25 0.88
CA ILE A 381 -32.32 1.29 0.65
C ILE A 381 -33.70 1.93 0.76
N ASP A 382 -33.88 2.85 1.70
CA ASP A 382 -35.20 3.41 2.03
C ASP A 382 -35.56 4.57 1.07
N PRO A 383 -36.81 4.66 0.55
CA PRO A 383 -37.21 5.74 -0.36
C PRO A 383 -37.06 7.14 0.26
N LEU A 384 -36.27 7.97 -0.41
CA LEU A 384 -36.03 9.37 -0.08
C LEU A 384 -37.21 10.26 -0.50
N GLY A 385 -37.79 10.99 0.46
CA GLY A 385 -38.72 12.08 0.21
C GLY A 385 -38.07 13.43 0.50
N SER A 386 -37.95 14.30 -0.51
CA SER A 386 -37.49 15.68 -0.32
C SER A 386 -38.67 16.65 -0.38
N TYR A 387 -38.76 17.53 0.63
CA TYR A 387 -39.82 18.52 0.79
C TYR A 387 -39.19 19.88 1.01
N THR A 388 -39.75 20.92 0.41
CA THR A 388 -39.19 22.27 0.50
C THR A 388 -40.31 23.30 0.62
N ASN A 389 -40.09 24.32 1.43
CA ASN A 389 -40.88 25.53 1.42
C ASN A 389 -39.97 26.73 1.11
N ASN A 390 -40.24 27.39 -0.02
CA ASN A 390 -39.51 28.56 -0.53
C ASN A 390 -40.29 29.87 -0.35
N THR A 391 -41.35 29.87 0.47
CA THR A 391 -42.16 31.07 0.71
C THR A 391 -41.43 31.95 1.72
N PRO A 392 -40.97 33.16 1.34
CA PRO A 392 -40.24 34.01 2.26
C PRO A 392 -41.12 34.48 3.41
N VAL A 393 -40.63 34.35 4.65
CA VAL A 393 -41.33 34.81 5.85
C VAL A 393 -40.45 35.83 6.58
N PRO A 394 -40.92 37.06 6.79
CA PRO A 394 -40.17 38.05 7.56
C PRO A 394 -40.08 37.61 9.02
N ILE A 395 -38.89 37.76 9.60
CA ILE A 395 -38.62 37.43 11.00
C ILE A 395 -38.86 38.70 11.84
N PRO A 396 -39.81 38.68 12.80
CA PRO A 396 -40.10 39.83 13.65
C PRO A 396 -38.98 40.06 14.68
N ASP A 397 -38.49 41.31 14.75
CA ASP A 397 -37.43 41.75 15.68
C ASP A 397 -37.87 41.62 17.15
N ASN A 398 -37.04 40.96 17.96
CA ASN A 398 -37.22 40.78 19.40
C ASN A 398 -38.62 40.27 19.83
N ASP A 399 -39.29 39.49 18.98
CA ASP A 399 -40.61 38.94 19.27
C ASP A 399 -40.51 37.45 19.62
N PRO A 400 -40.84 37.04 20.86
CA PRO A 400 -40.77 35.64 21.27
C PRO A 400 -41.72 34.71 20.51
N ALA A 401 -42.72 35.24 19.78
CA ALA A 401 -43.54 34.44 18.88
C ALA A 401 -42.77 33.97 17.63
N GLY A 402 -41.80 34.76 17.16
CA GLY A 402 -41.00 34.49 15.97
C GLY A 402 -41.80 34.36 14.67
N ALA A 403 -41.09 34.01 13.60
CA ALA A 403 -41.67 33.57 12.33
C ALA A 403 -41.94 32.06 12.36
N THR A 404 -43.02 31.63 11.71
CA THR A 404 -43.34 30.20 11.53
C THR A 404 -43.53 29.88 10.05
N SER A 405 -43.02 28.72 9.64
CA SER A 405 -43.18 28.19 8.29
C SER A 405 -43.45 26.69 8.37
N THR A 406 -44.30 26.17 7.48
CA THR A 406 -44.74 24.78 7.53
C THR A 406 -44.48 24.03 6.23
N ILE A 407 -44.23 22.72 6.37
CA ILE A 407 -44.18 21.76 5.26
C ILE A 407 -45.18 20.64 5.59
N THR A 408 -46.09 20.34 4.68
CA THR A 408 -47.00 19.19 4.82
C THR A 408 -46.44 18.00 4.06
N VAL A 409 -46.18 16.92 4.78
CA VAL A 409 -45.78 15.63 4.22
C VAL A 409 -47.03 14.76 4.13
N ALA A 410 -47.49 14.47 2.91
CA ALA A 410 -48.70 13.68 2.68
C ALA A 410 -48.49 12.16 2.80
N GLU A 411 -47.27 11.72 2.53
CA GLU A 411 -46.89 10.29 2.53
C GLU A 411 -46.49 9.86 3.93
N GLY A 412 -47.17 8.83 4.45
CA GLY A 412 -46.77 8.16 5.69
C GLY A 412 -45.59 7.21 5.49
N GLY A 413 -45.08 6.68 6.58
CA GLY A 413 -43.94 5.77 6.62
C GLY A 413 -43.09 6.03 7.85
N VAL A 414 -42.49 5.00 8.43
CA VAL A 414 -41.65 5.14 9.62
C VAL A 414 -40.35 5.85 9.23
N ILE A 415 -40.05 6.97 9.89
CA ILE A 415 -38.82 7.75 9.69
C ILE A 415 -37.63 6.89 10.13
N SER A 416 -36.67 6.74 9.23
CA SER A 416 -35.39 6.08 9.48
C SER A 416 -34.20 7.03 9.48
N SER A 417 -34.31 8.17 8.81
CA SER A 417 -33.43 9.32 8.97
C SER A 417 -34.09 10.61 8.53
N LEU A 418 -33.63 11.74 9.09
CA LEU A 418 -34.15 13.07 8.80
C LEU A 418 -33.01 14.09 8.67
N ARG A 419 -32.92 14.76 7.51
CA ARG A 419 -32.04 15.90 7.28
C ARG A 419 -32.84 17.20 7.07
N VAL A 420 -32.40 18.30 7.67
CA VAL A 420 -33.03 19.62 7.57
C VAL A 420 -32.03 20.65 7.08
N GLU A 421 -32.42 21.44 6.09
CA GLU A 421 -31.63 22.58 5.58
C GLU A 421 -32.43 23.87 5.72
N VAL A 422 -31.76 24.96 6.11
CA VAL A 422 -32.36 26.30 6.20
C VAL A 422 -31.51 27.35 5.47
N ASP A 423 -32.17 28.35 4.90
CA ASP A 423 -31.58 29.56 4.33
C ASP A 423 -32.33 30.78 4.88
N ILE A 424 -31.66 31.51 5.77
CA ILE A 424 -32.16 32.72 6.44
C ILE A 424 -31.18 33.85 6.17
N THR A 425 -31.69 34.99 5.69
CA THR A 425 -30.93 36.24 5.68
C THR A 425 -31.18 37.00 6.97
N HIS A 426 -30.12 37.41 7.65
CA HIS A 426 -30.18 38.17 8.90
C HIS A 426 -28.87 38.94 9.12
N THR A 427 -28.90 40.16 9.65
CA THR A 427 -27.69 40.97 9.90
C THR A 427 -26.93 40.58 11.18
N TYR A 428 -27.49 39.65 11.97
CA TYR A 428 -26.87 39.16 13.20
C TYR A 428 -27.37 37.74 13.56
N ARG A 429 -26.72 36.68 13.08
CA ARG A 429 -27.22 35.29 13.26
C ARG A 429 -27.21 34.80 14.71
N GLY A 430 -26.38 35.39 15.56
CA GLY A 430 -26.32 35.11 17.01
C GLY A 430 -27.55 35.55 17.79
N ASP A 431 -28.52 36.18 17.14
CA ASP A 431 -29.81 36.51 17.76
C ASP A 431 -30.90 35.48 17.48
N LEU A 432 -30.66 34.57 16.54
CA LEU A 432 -31.65 33.60 16.09
C LEU A 432 -31.75 32.41 17.05
N VAL A 433 -32.97 31.91 17.25
CA VAL A 433 -33.27 30.57 17.76
C VAL A 433 -34.14 29.87 16.73
N VAL A 434 -33.69 28.71 16.23
CA VAL A 434 -34.41 27.93 15.22
C VAL A 434 -34.88 26.61 15.82
N ARG A 435 -36.16 26.30 15.68
CA ARG A 435 -36.79 25.08 16.20
C ARG A 435 -37.55 24.34 15.12
N LEU A 436 -37.35 23.04 15.05
CA LEU A 436 -38.17 22.14 14.25
C LEU A 436 -39.12 21.37 15.16
N SER A 437 -40.39 21.30 14.77
CA SER A 437 -41.40 20.56 15.51
C SER A 437 -42.33 19.77 14.59
N ARG A 438 -42.77 18.64 15.11
CA ARG A 438 -43.80 17.79 14.51
C ARG A 438 -44.57 17.07 15.62
N GLY A 439 -45.88 17.32 15.69
CA GLY A 439 -46.72 16.75 16.75
C GLY A 439 -46.26 17.22 18.14
N ALA A 440 -45.93 16.27 19.01
CA ALA A 440 -45.44 16.55 20.36
C ALA A 440 -43.90 16.70 20.46
N THR A 441 -43.17 16.32 19.41
CA THR A 441 -41.70 16.37 19.39
C THR A 441 -41.22 17.71 18.85
N SER A 442 -40.29 18.35 19.55
CA SER A 442 -39.66 19.62 19.16
C SER A 442 -38.17 19.58 19.48
N VAL A 443 -37.34 20.03 18.54
CA VAL A 443 -35.88 20.09 18.63
C VAL A 443 -35.40 21.49 18.28
N THR A 444 -34.45 22.03 19.04
CA THR A 444 -33.76 23.28 18.71
C THR A 444 -32.58 22.97 17.81
N LEU A 445 -32.51 23.58 16.63
CA LEU A 445 -31.46 23.40 15.62
C LEU A 445 -30.33 24.42 15.78
N HIS A 446 -30.66 25.62 16.24
CA HIS A 446 -29.76 26.76 16.45
C HIS A 446 -30.27 27.55 17.65
N ASP A 447 -29.38 27.90 18.58
CA ASP A 447 -29.66 28.67 19.80
C ASP A 447 -28.59 29.75 20.00
N ARG A 448 -28.73 30.86 19.26
CA ARG A 448 -27.94 32.08 19.43
C ARG A 448 -26.43 31.91 19.26
N GLU A 449 -26.00 30.88 18.53
CA GLU A 449 -24.60 30.69 18.21
C GLU A 449 -24.15 31.60 17.04
N GLY A 450 -22.84 31.81 16.92
CA GLY A 450 -22.25 32.45 15.75
C GLY A 450 -22.09 33.98 15.80
N ALA A 451 -22.45 34.63 16.92
CA ALA A 451 -22.22 36.06 17.21
C ALA A 451 -22.72 36.99 16.08
N GLY A 452 -22.04 38.13 15.85
CA GLY A 452 -22.47 39.18 14.92
C GLY A 452 -22.15 38.94 13.45
N ALA A 453 -22.13 37.69 13.02
CA ALA A 453 -21.99 37.36 11.61
C ALA A 453 -23.37 37.29 10.95
N ASP A 454 -23.41 37.67 9.68
CA ASP A 454 -24.63 37.65 8.88
C ASP A 454 -25.05 36.22 8.51
N ASP A 455 -26.36 36.08 8.24
CA ASP A 455 -27.05 34.93 7.65
C ASP A 455 -26.91 33.58 8.37
N LEU A 456 -27.89 32.71 8.17
CA LEU A 456 -27.86 31.32 8.63
C LEU A 456 -28.22 30.39 7.47
N LYS A 457 -27.19 29.74 6.93
CA LYS A 457 -27.29 28.70 5.90
C LYS A 457 -26.65 27.44 6.44
N GLN A 458 -27.48 26.49 6.87
CA GLN A 458 -27.00 25.32 7.62
C GLN A 458 -27.87 24.09 7.37
N VAL A 459 -27.23 22.93 7.52
CA VAL A 459 -27.82 21.60 7.39
C VAL A 459 -27.63 20.85 8.71
N TRP A 460 -28.65 20.10 9.14
CA TRP A 460 -28.61 19.23 10.32
C TRP A 460 -29.17 17.85 10.00
N ASP A 461 -28.54 16.80 10.55
CA ASP A 461 -29.08 15.44 10.60
C ASP A 461 -29.65 15.18 11.99
N LEU A 462 -30.86 14.62 12.06
CA LEU A 462 -31.65 14.49 13.29
C LEU A 462 -32.13 13.05 13.48
N ASP A 463 -31.93 12.52 14.69
CA ASP A 463 -32.39 11.20 15.15
C ASP A 463 -33.67 11.29 16.00
N ALA A 464 -33.99 12.47 16.53
CA ALA A 464 -35.10 12.70 17.46
C ALA A 464 -36.50 12.34 16.93
N PHE A 465 -36.63 12.13 15.63
CA PHE A 465 -37.88 11.79 14.96
C PHE A 465 -37.90 10.33 14.45
N ASP A 466 -36.84 9.56 14.67
CA ASP A 466 -36.75 8.17 14.24
C ASP A 466 -37.84 7.30 14.88
N GLY A 467 -38.35 6.35 14.11
CA GLY A 467 -39.42 5.45 14.56
C GLY A 467 -40.81 6.11 14.57
N GLN A 468 -40.92 7.41 14.34
CA GLN A 468 -42.21 8.08 14.17
C GLN A 468 -42.68 7.98 12.72
N ASP A 469 -44.00 8.11 12.48
CA ASP A 469 -44.52 8.24 11.11
C ASP A 469 -43.97 9.54 10.45
N ALA A 470 -43.83 9.62 9.13
CA ALA A 470 -43.36 10.82 8.45
C ALA A 470 -44.50 11.79 8.09
N ALA A 471 -45.73 11.28 7.97
CA ALA A 471 -46.87 12.07 7.55
C ALA A 471 -47.23 13.16 8.56
N GLY A 472 -47.71 14.30 8.05
CA GLY A 472 -48.24 15.39 8.86
C GLY A 472 -47.54 16.73 8.61
N THR A 473 -47.88 17.70 9.44
CA THR A 473 -47.37 19.07 9.32
C THR A 473 -46.13 19.23 10.17
N TRP A 474 -45.02 19.55 9.49
CA TRP A 474 -43.76 19.95 10.09
C TRP A 474 -43.72 21.48 10.18
N THR A 475 -43.26 21.99 11.32
CA THR A 475 -43.20 23.44 11.58
C THR A 475 -41.78 23.84 11.95
N LEU A 476 -41.21 24.75 11.17
CA LEU A 476 -40.00 25.48 11.51
C LEU A 476 -40.39 26.82 12.15
N GLN A 477 -39.89 27.07 13.34
CA GLN A 477 -40.03 28.34 14.04
C GLN A 477 -38.66 29.03 14.10
N VAL A 478 -38.60 30.30 13.71
CA VAL A 478 -37.39 31.13 13.76
C VAL A 478 -37.69 32.36 14.61
N ILE A 479 -37.00 32.48 15.74
CA ILE A 479 -37.18 33.57 16.71
C ILE A 479 -35.95 34.45 16.65
N ASP A 480 -36.13 35.75 16.43
CA ASP A 480 -35.11 36.74 16.71
C ASP A 480 -35.26 37.23 18.17
N ALA A 481 -34.25 36.96 18.98
CA ALA A 481 -34.20 37.33 20.40
C ALA A 481 -33.18 38.44 20.69
N GLY A 482 -32.65 39.09 19.64
CA GLY A 482 -31.91 40.34 19.68
C GLY A 482 -32.84 41.53 19.46
N ARG A 483 -32.31 42.74 19.47
CA ARG A 483 -33.05 43.97 19.11
C ARG A 483 -32.36 44.63 17.94
N ALA A 484 -33.13 45.32 17.08
CA ALA A 484 -32.67 46.21 16.01
C ALA A 484 -32.20 45.53 14.72
N ASP A 485 -31.99 44.22 14.73
CA ASP A 485 -31.74 43.43 13.54
C ASP A 485 -33.07 42.82 13.05
N THR A 486 -33.16 42.57 11.74
CA THR A 486 -34.33 41.88 11.16
C THR A 486 -33.84 40.99 10.03
N GLY A 487 -34.62 39.97 9.71
CA GLY A 487 -34.28 39.07 8.62
C GLY A 487 -35.48 38.44 7.95
N THR A 488 -35.18 37.49 7.08
CA THR A 488 -36.20 36.75 6.33
C THR A 488 -35.76 35.30 6.21
N LEU A 489 -36.64 34.37 6.60
CA LEU A 489 -36.51 32.98 6.22
C LEU A 489 -36.85 32.86 4.74
N HIS A 490 -35.88 32.55 3.89
CA HIS A 490 -36.08 32.43 2.45
C HIS A 490 -36.52 31.03 2.05
N ARG A 491 -35.87 30.01 2.63
CA ARG A 491 -36.12 28.61 2.30
C ARG A 491 -35.81 27.70 3.49
N TRP A 492 -36.54 26.59 3.57
CA TRP A 492 -36.08 25.41 4.30
C TRP A 492 -36.59 24.12 3.66
N SER A 493 -35.89 23.03 3.91
CA SER A 493 -36.24 21.71 3.38
C SER A 493 -36.05 20.58 4.37
N LEU A 494 -36.80 19.50 4.15
CA LEU A 494 -36.69 18.21 4.83
C LEU A 494 -36.33 17.16 3.80
N THR A 495 -35.32 16.35 4.09
CA THR A 495 -35.05 15.10 3.40
C THR A 495 -35.33 13.97 4.38
N ILE A 496 -36.37 13.19 4.10
CA ILE A 496 -36.88 12.15 4.98
C ILE A 496 -36.68 10.80 4.31
N THR A 497 -36.05 9.89 5.03
CA THR A 497 -35.88 8.50 4.63
C THR A 497 -36.94 7.67 5.35
N ARG A 498 -37.66 6.79 4.62
CA ARG A 498 -38.83 6.06 5.15
C ARG A 498 -38.83 4.60 4.75
N CYS A 499 -39.31 3.73 5.63
CA CYS A 499 -39.67 2.36 5.25
C CYS A 499 -41.13 2.28 4.75
N ALA A 500 -41.38 1.51 3.69
CA ALA A 500 -42.72 1.28 3.15
C ALA A 500 -43.29 -0.08 3.60
N GLY A 501 -44.39 -0.09 4.35
CA GLY A 501 -45.20 -1.29 4.59
C GLY A 501 -44.79 -2.20 5.76
N ALA A 502 -45.31 -3.43 5.76
CA ALA A 502 -45.24 -4.40 6.87
C ALA A 502 -43.85 -5.03 7.11
N ASP A 503 -42.82 -4.61 6.37
CA ASP A 503 -41.42 -5.01 6.58
C ASP A 503 -40.81 -4.45 7.88
N CYS A 504 -41.56 -3.68 8.66
CA CYS A 504 -41.21 -3.37 10.05
C CYS A 504 -41.66 -4.45 11.06
N GLY A 505 -42.26 -5.57 10.60
CA GLY A 505 -43.06 -6.48 11.44
C GLY A 505 -42.54 -7.89 11.73
N SER A 506 -41.66 -8.48 10.92
CA SER A 506 -40.78 -9.55 11.43
C SER A 506 -39.55 -8.84 11.94
N THR A 507 -39.60 -8.36 13.18
CA THR A 507 -38.37 -7.94 13.86
C THR A 507 -37.42 -9.11 13.72
N PRO A 508 -36.31 -8.95 13.00
CA PRO A 508 -35.36 -10.03 12.90
C PRO A 508 -34.99 -10.42 14.33
N THR A 509 -35.32 -11.64 14.75
CA THR A 509 -35.13 -12.00 16.15
C THR A 509 -33.65 -12.31 16.29
N THR A 510 -32.90 -11.41 16.91
CA THR A 510 -31.49 -11.63 17.19
C THR A 510 -31.37 -12.62 18.33
N LEU A 511 -30.97 -13.85 18.00
CA LEU A 511 -30.51 -14.84 18.96
C LEU A 511 -29.03 -14.60 19.19
N SER A 512 -28.61 -14.44 20.43
CA SER A 512 -27.20 -14.20 20.77
C SER A 512 -26.69 -15.22 21.76
N GLY A 513 -25.40 -15.54 21.67
CA GLY A 513 -24.68 -16.27 22.71
C GLY A 513 -23.25 -15.76 22.80
N SER A 514 -22.61 -15.96 23.95
CA SER A 514 -21.22 -15.58 24.18
C SER A 514 -20.55 -16.58 25.11
N ASP A 515 -19.26 -16.84 24.87
CA ASP A 515 -18.36 -17.50 25.80
C ASP A 515 -17.16 -16.59 26.06
N SER A 516 -16.92 -16.28 27.33
CA SER A 516 -15.82 -15.43 27.79
C SER A 516 -14.83 -16.20 28.66
N THR A 517 -14.80 -17.52 28.55
CA THR A 517 -13.85 -18.38 29.25
C THR A 517 -12.51 -18.34 28.50
N PRO A 518 -11.45 -17.71 29.05
CA PRO A 518 -10.20 -17.58 28.34
C PRO A 518 -9.57 -18.96 28.13
N THR A 519 -9.21 -19.26 26.89
CA THR A 519 -8.64 -20.57 26.53
C THR A 519 -7.35 -20.38 25.75
N ALA A 520 -6.29 -21.08 26.17
CA ALA A 520 -4.98 -20.99 25.54
C ALA A 520 -5.01 -21.60 24.14
N ILE A 521 -4.40 -20.91 23.17
CA ILE A 521 -4.17 -21.39 21.81
C ILE A 521 -2.76 -22.01 21.80
N PRO A 522 -2.61 -23.31 21.49
CA PRO A 522 -1.30 -23.96 21.46
C PRO A 522 -0.46 -23.51 20.24
N ASP A 523 0.84 -23.29 20.47
CA ASP A 523 1.86 -22.88 19.46
C ASP A 523 2.02 -23.93 18.35
N GLY A 524 1.88 -23.51 17.09
CA GLY A 524 2.11 -24.35 15.91
C GLY A 524 1.30 -25.64 15.84
N ASP A 525 0.15 -25.70 16.50
CA ASP A 525 -0.74 -26.85 16.51
C ASP A 525 -1.96 -26.63 15.60
N PRO A 526 -2.01 -27.25 14.39
CA PRO A 526 -3.14 -27.10 13.49
C PRO A 526 -4.45 -27.68 14.04
N THR A 527 -4.39 -28.50 15.10
CA THR A 527 -5.55 -29.03 15.80
C THR A 527 -6.24 -27.96 16.64
N GLY A 528 -5.49 -26.96 17.13
CA GLY A 528 -6.01 -25.76 17.80
C GLY A 528 -6.86 -26.00 19.04
N VAL A 529 -7.79 -25.07 19.27
CA VAL A 529 -8.75 -25.04 20.38
C VAL A 529 -10.17 -24.87 19.86
N SER A 530 -11.17 -25.32 20.62
CA SER A 530 -12.59 -25.13 20.28
C SER A 530 -13.42 -24.68 21.47
N SER A 531 -14.47 -23.90 21.21
CA SER A 531 -15.47 -23.47 22.19
C SER A 531 -16.88 -23.56 21.59
N ASP A 532 -17.86 -23.99 22.41
CA ASP A 532 -19.23 -24.26 22.00
C ASP A 532 -20.22 -23.26 22.63
N ILE A 533 -21.14 -22.75 21.82
CA ILE A 533 -22.29 -21.95 22.26
C ILE A 533 -23.59 -22.63 21.82
N PRO A 534 -24.48 -23.05 22.75
CA PRO A 534 -25.79 -23.59 22.41
C PRO A 534 -26.81 -22.47 22.16
N ILE A 535 -27.49 -22.50 21.01
CA ILE A 535 -28.61 -21.60 20.68
C ILE A 535 -29.91 -22.40 20.68
N THR A 536 -30.89 -21.97 21.48
CA THR A 536 -32.19 -22.66 21.65
C THR A 536 -33.35 -21.94 20.95
N GLY A 537 -33.14 -20.73 20.44
CA GLY A 537 -34.16 -19.96 19.74
C GLY A 537 -34.52 -20.54 18.38
N ALA A 538 -35.82 -20.56 18.07
CA ALA A 538 -36.34 -21.04 16.80
C ALA A 538 -36.28 -19.95 15.71
N GLY A 539 -36.30 -20.39 14.44
CA GLY A 539 -36.23 -19.52 13.27
C GLY A 539 -35.19 -20.00 12.26
N ASN A 540 -35.25 -19.49 11.03
CA ASN A 540 -34.22 -19.73 10.04
C ASN A 540 -33.22 -18.58 10.05
N VAL A 541 -31.95 -18.90 9.85
CA VAL A 541 -30.87 -17.92 9.78
C VAL A 541 -31.12 -16.99 8.59
N ALA A 542 -31.27 -15.70 8.86
CA ALA A 542 -31.27 -14.63 7.87
C ALA A 542 -29.89 -13.97 7.76
N ALA A 543 -29.17 -13.86 8.88
CA ALA A 543 -27.76 -13.46 8.91
C ALA A 543 -27.08 -14.01 10.17
N VAL A 544 -25.77 -14.25 10.11
CA VAL A 544 -24.93 -14.60 11.26
C VAL A 544 -23.78 -13.61 11.36
N ARG A 545 -23.49 -13.15 12.58
CA ARG A 545 -22.28 -12.40 12.94
C ARG A 545 -21.54 -13.15 14.03
N VAL A 546 -20.26 -13.43 13.83
CA VAL A 546 -19.39 -14.03 14.85
C VAL A 546 -18.36 -13.00 15.26
N THR A 547 -18.36 -12.59 16.52
CA THR A 547 -17.33 -11.69 17.07
C THR A 547 -16.32 -12.50 17.86
N VAL A 548 -15.04 -12.36 17.56
CA VAL A 548 -13.94 -12.95 18.33
C VAL A 548 -13.17 -11.87 19.06
N ASP A 549 -12.66 -12.19 20.24
CA ASP A 549 -11.67 -11.44 21.00
C ASP A 549 -10.52 -12.39 21.33
N ILE A 550 -9.42 -12.25 20.59
CA ILE A 550 -8.24 -13.12 20.71
C ILE A 550 -7.02 -12.24 20.96
N THR A 551 -6.21 -12.59 21.96
CA THR A 551 -4.86 -12.03 22.12
C THR A 551 -3.86 -12.99 21.50
N HIS A 552 -3.15 -12.60 20.46
CA HIS A 552 -2.06 -13.39 19.88
C HIS A 552 -0.95 -12.46 19.37
N PRO A 553 0.34 -12.74 19.61
CA PRO A 553 1.44 -11.89 19.13
C PRO A 553 1.42 -11.69 17.61
N PHE A 554 1.04 -12.72 16.85
CA PHE A 554 0.80 -12.63 15.41
C PHE A 554 -0.57 -13.23 15.04
N ILE A 555 -1.59 -12.38 14.88
CA ILE A 555 -2.93 -12.84 14.47
C ILE A 555 -2.91 -13.57 13.11
N ALA A 556 -1.95 -13.25 12.24
CA ALA A 556 -1.79 -13.86 10.92
C ALA A 556 -1.34 -15.34 10.95
N ASP A 557 -1.02 -15.86 12.14
CA ASP A 557 -0.73 -17.27 12.33
C ASP A 557 -2.01 -18.06 12.66
N LEU A 558 -3.13 -17.35 12.87
CA LEU A 558 -4.40 -17.95 13.23
C LEU A 558 -5.24 -18.35 12.01
N VAL A 559 -5.79 -19.56 12.10
CA VAL A 559 -6.93 -20.00 11.30
C VAL A 559 -8.14 -20.08 12.22
N ILE A 560 -9.20 -19.36 11.87
CA ILE A 560 -10.45 -19.30 12.62
C ILE A 560 -11.57 -19.83 11.74
N SER A 561 -12.35 -20.76 12.27
CA SER A 561 -13.52 -21.31 11.58
C SER A 561 -14.71 -21.49 12.53
N ILE A 562 -15.91 -21.54 11.96
CA ILE A 562 -17.16 -21.78 12.69
C ILE A 562 -17.88 -22.98 12.08
N ALA A 563 -18.45 -23.85 12.91
CA ALA A 563 -19.28 -24.97 12.49
C ALA A 563 -20.60 -25.01 13.28
N LYS A 564 -21.61 -25.64 12.69
CA LYS A 564 -22.90 -25.89 13.34
C LYS A 564 -23.18 -27.38 13.44
N ASP A 565 -23.53 -27.87 14.63
CA ASP A 565 -23.89 -29.26 14.92
C ASP A 565 -22.88 -30.31 14.40
N GLY A 566 -21.58 -29.97 14.43
CA GLY A 566 -20.50 -30.83 13.90
C GLY A 566 -20.48 -30.96 12.37
N GLY A 567 -21.18 -30.08 11.65
CA GLY A 567 -21.13 -29.96 10.19
C GLY A 567 -19.79 -29.43 9.66
N THR A 568 -19.70 -29.23 8.35
CA THR A 568 -18.49 -28.73 7.70
C THR A 568 -18.14 -27.32 8.23
N PRO A 569 -16.91 -27.10 8.74
CA PRO A 569 -16.48 -25.79 9.19
C PRO A 569 -16.43 -24.78 8.04
N VAL A 570 -16.83 -23.55 8.34
CA VAL A 570 -16.71 -22.38 7.48
C VAL A 570 -15.56 -21.53 8.02
N GLU A 571 -14.53 -21.33 7.20
CA GLU A 571 -13.40 -20.49 7.56
C GLU A 571 -13.85 -19.03 7.65
N LEU A 572 -13.64 -18.41 8.82
CA LEU A 572 -13.94 -17.00 9.10
C LEU A 572 -12.72 -16.13 8.82
N LEU A 573 -11.55 -16.67 9.20
CA LEU A 573 -10.29 -15.99 9.07
C LEU A 573 -9.22 -17.01 8.73
N ARG A 574 -8.56 -16.79 7.61
CA ARG A 574 -7.19 -17.24 7.40
C ARG A 574 -6.45 -16.00 6.97
N GLU A 575 -6.05 -15.23 7.96
CA GLU A 575 -5.42 -13.98 7.67
C GLU A 575 -3.98 -14.22 7.29
N GLU A 576 -3.66 -13.84 6.06
CA GLU A 576 -2.26 -13.64 5.69
C GLU A 576 -1.69 -12.41 6.39
N TYR A 577 -2.54 -11.56 6.98
CA TYR A 577 -2.12 -10.34 7.63
C TYR A 577 -3.14 -9.76 8.64
N ALA A 578 -2.72 -9.49 9.88
CA ALA A 578 -3.46 -8.64 10.82
C ALA A 578 -2.54 -7.80 11.71
N GLU A 579 -2.96 -6.55 11.96
CA GLU A 579 -2.30 -5.63 12.90
C GLU A 579 -2.67 -5.92 14.36
N GLY A 580 -1.68 -5.72 15.24
CA GLY A 580 -1.88 -5.73 16.68
C GLY A 580 -1.77 -7.12 17.30
N THR A 581 -1.65 -7.14 18.63
CA THR A 581 -1.62 -8.38 19.41
C THR A 581 -3.01 -8.82 19.86
N SER A 582 -4.05 -8.13 19.39
CA SER A 582 -5.44 -8.32 19.79
C SER A 582 -6.32 -8.26 18.55
N LEU A 583 -7.03 -9.34 18.29
CA LEU A 583 -8.05 -9.46 17.27
C LEU A 583 -9.41 -9.38 17.96
N VAL A 584 -9.99 -8.18 17.96
CA VAL A 584 -11.41 -7.99 18.26
C VAL A 584 -12.11 -7.71 16.94
N ARG A 585 -12.78 -8.72 16.37
CA ARG A 585 -13.36 -8.62 15.02
C ARG A 585 -14.67 -9.37 14.91
N THR A 586 -15.59 -8.78 14.16
CA THR A 586 -16.88 -9.38 13.80
C THR A 586 -16.88 -9.85 12.34
N PHE A 587 -17.24 -11.11 12.12
CA PHE A 587 -17.33 -11.76 10.81
C PHE A 587 -18.80 -11.98 10.41
N PRO A 588 -19.27 -11.47 9.26
CA PRO A 588 -20.52 -11.92 8.67
C PRO A 588 -20.35 -13.33 8.07
N VAL A 589 -21.35 -14.21 8.24
CA VAL A 589 -21.25 -15.62 7.80
C VAL A 589 -22.51 -16.07 7.05
N ASP A 590 -22.49 -15.94 5.73
CA ASP A 590 -23.67 -16.22 4.89
C ASP A 590 -23.90 -17.71 4.61
N ALA A 591 -22.89 -18.55 4.84
CA ALA A 591 -22.93 -19.98 4.54
C ALA A 591 -24.06 -20.75 5.26
N PHE A 592 -24.62 -20.17 6.33
CA PHE A 592 -25.70 -20.77 7.12
C PHE A 592 -27.09 -20.20 6.81
N ASN A 593 -27.20 -19.24 5.89
CA ASN A 593 -28.48 -18.60 5.56
C ASN A 593 -29.53 -19.63 5.08
N GLY A 594 -30.74 -19.54 5.62
CA GLY A 594 -31.85 -20.45 5.37
C GLY A 594 -31.83 -21.75 6.20
N GLN A 595 -30.76 -22.03 6.97
CA GLN A 595 -30.71 -23.17 7.88
C GLN A 595 -31.42 -22.85 9.21
N PRO A 596 -31.85 -23.86 10.00
CA PRO A 596 -32.40 -23.63 11.34
C PRO A 596 -31.35 -23.00 12.27
N ALA A 597 -31.70 -21.94 13.01
CA ALA A 597 -30.79 -21.24 13.90
C ALA A 597 -30.45 -22.02 15.18
N ALA A 598 -31.40 -22.82 15.69
CA ALA A 598 -31.22 -23.66 16.87
C ALA A 598 -30.17 -24.76 16.64
N GLY A 599 -29.27 -24.97 17.60
CA GLY A 599 -28.20 -25.96 17.54
C GLY A 599 -26.97 -25.54 18.36
N THR A 600 -25.93 -26.36 18.30
CA THR A 600 -24.62 -26.03 18.89
C THR A 600 -23.74 -25.39 17.83
N TRP A 601 -23.22 -24.21 18.13
CA TRP A 601 -22.27 -23.48 17.29
C TRP A 601 -20.87 -23.61 17.90
N THR A 602 -19.92 -24.09 17.12
CA THR A 602 -18.55 -24.38 17.57
C THR A 602 -17.58 -23.45 16.85
N LEU A 603 -16.90 -22.58 17.60
CA LEU A 603 -15.76 -21.81 17.12
C LEU A 603 -14.49 -22.65 17.25
N HIS A 604 -13.69 -22.72 16.19
CA HIS A 604 -12.39 -23.36 16.17
C HIS A 604 -11.32 -22.33 15.83
N VAL A 605 -10.23 -22.33 16.60
CA VAL A 605 -9.08 -21.43 16.41
C VAL A 605 -7.81 -22.28 16.48
N SER A 606 -6.96 -22.24 15.46
CA SER A 606 -5.64 -22.86 15.49
C SER A 606 -4.55 -21.86 15.15
N ASP A 607 -3.39 -22.03 15.78
CA ASP A 607 -2.15 -21.40 15.37
C ASP A 607 -1.39 -22.37 14.45
N VAL A 608 -1.09 -21.93 13.23
CA VAL A 608 -0.44 -22.75 12.20
C VAL A 608 1.03 -22.39 11.97
N ALA A 609 1.58 -21.42 12.70
CA ALA A 609 2.99 -21.07 12.68
C ALA A 609 3.64 -21.33 14.05
N GLY A 610 4.97 -21.42 14.07
CA GLY A 610 5.71 -21.70 15.30
C GLY A 610 6.39 -20.45 15.86
N GLY A 611 6.43 -20.32 17.19
CA GLY A 611 7.26 -19.33 17.88
C GLY A 611 6.54 -18.46 18.90
N ASP A 612 5.22 -18.58 19.01
CA ASP A 612 4.39 -17.81 19.92
C ASP A 612 3.10 -18.55 20.31
N VAL A 613 2.44 -18.06 21.36
CA VAL A 613 1.17 -18.59 21.85
C VAL A 613 0.20 -17.44 21.99
N GLY A 614 -1.10 -17.74 21.93
CA GLY A 614 -2.13 -16.77 22.26
C GLY A 614 -3.24 -17.31 23.14
N THR A 615 -4.30 -16.53 23.23
CA THR A 615 -5.45 -16.80 24.08
C THR A 615 -6.70 -16.33 23.36
N LEU A 616 -7.66 -17.24 23.17
CA LEU A 616 -9.04 -16.87 22.88
C LEU A 616 -9.61 -16.29 24.18
N ASN A 617 -9.74 -14.96 24.25
CA ASN A 617 -10.24 -14.27 25.45
C ASN A 617 -11.75 -14.44 25.58
N ALA A 618 -12.46 -14.24 24.47
CA ALA A 618 -13.90 -14.39 24.36
C ALA A 618 -14.34 -14.53 22.91
N TRP A 619 -15.57 -15.00 22.68
CA TRP A 619 -16.28 -14.83 21.42
C TRP A 619 -17.78 -14.77 21.63
N SER A 620 -18.49 -14.19 20.67
CA SER A 620 -19.94 -14.16 20.63
C SER A 620 -20.46 -14.48 19.24
N ILE A 621 -21.70 -14.92 19.19
CA ILE A 621 -22.46 -15.13 17.97
C ILE A 621 -23.79 -14.41 18.08
N GLU A 622 -24.15 -13.68 17.02
CA GLU A 622 -25.46 -13.07 16.83
C GLU A 622 -26.08 -13.65 15.57
N ILE A 623 -27.28 -14.21 15.69
CA ILE A 623 -28.02 -14.84 14.61
C ILE A 623 -29.31 -14.07 14.47
N VAL A 624 -29.44 -13.41 13.34
CA VAL A 624 -30.65 -12.73 12.94
C VAL A 624 -31.57 -13.77 12.29
N THR A 625 -32.76 -13.98 12.84
CA THR A 625 -33.75 -14.90 12.25
C THR A 625 -34.91 -14.16 11.58
N GLY A 626 -35.39 -14.71 10.46
CA GLY A 626 -36.49 -14.17 9.64
C GLY A 626 -37.53 -15.22 9.28
#